data_AF-A0A926I1E2-F1
#
_entry.id   AF-A0A926I1E2-F1
#
_cell.length_a   1.000
_cell.length_b   1.000
_cell.length_c   1.000
_cell.angle_alpha   90.00
_cell.angle_beta   90.00
_cell.angle_gamma   90.00
#
_symmetry.space_group_name_H-M   'P 1'
#
loop_
_entity.id
_entity.type
_entity.pdbx_description
1 polymer ?
#
loop_
_entity_poly.entity_id
_entity_poly.type
_entity_poly.pdbx_seq_one_letter_code
_entity_poly.pdbx_strand_id
1 'polypeptide(L)'
;ALEEANRVMEDKDATAEEVQTASDELQAAIDGLRYELNTELLEMSIELAEKTLTDFNLTEESEAELQAVIDEAKALLENPKATQTDINEMFEKVIKTLAGIVEAESADKAMLNELIAQAEALNRGNYTPSTLAALDEALEAARAVSADETAEEAEVKAAQKALMQAIIDLKFMAQKDSLKAAYKLAEELTADEKYEEATLAELKGLMEEAAELLEDPEAEQAEVDAMGEKLTIAMAKVRLAQAVAEAKALKAEAYTEASWSAVESALKAAEEVLENGDAEKAEYEEQAVLLRAAMNALVEADAPKPVKPSKGGSTSQVSDSDYWAEVVEKINGTEKGGRVNAKLDEGANVPATVIDALKNKGVTVVFEIGGKDYAVNGAGELKGYSAAAV
;
A
#
# COMPACT_ATOMS: atom_id res chain seq x y z
N ALA A 1 -3.58 11.63 -8.29
CA ALA A 1 -2.92 10.63 -7.41
C ALA A 1 -1.52 11.07 -7.02
N LEU A 2 -0.44 10.75 -7.76
CA LEU A 2 0.93 11.07 -7.32
C LEU A 2 1.21 12.57 -7.10
N GLU A 3 0.81 13.43 -8.04
CA GLU A 3 0.97 14.89 -7.87
C GLU A 3 0.24 15.42 -6.64
N GLU A 4 -0.95 14.88 -6.35
CA GLU A 4 -1.76 15.28 -5.20
C GLU A 4 -1.15 14.77 -3.88
N ALA A 5 -0.66 13.53 -3.85
CA ALA A 5 0.06 12.99 -2.70
C ALA A 5 1.31 13.82 -2.38
N ASN A 6 2.09 14.23 -3.38
CA ASN A 6 3.24 15.11 -3.20
C ASN A 6 2.82 16.50 -2.71
N ARG A 7 1.75 17.08 -3.26
CA ARG A 7 1.21 18.37 -2.81
C ARG A 7 0.83 18.34 -1.33
N VAL A 8 0.12 17.30 -0.91
CA VAL A 8 -0.32 17.12 0.48
C VAL A 8 0.87 16.87 1.41
N MET A 9 1.91 16.14 0.98
CA MET A 9 3.14 15.96 1.77
C MET A 9 3.92 17.28 2.00
N GLU A 10 3.89 18.20 1.05
CA GLU A 10 4.57 19.50 1.16
C GLU A 10 3.77 20.55 1.96
N ASP A 11 2.47 20.32 2.13
CA ASP A 11 1.56 21.21 2.85
C ASP A 11 1.62 20.99 4.38
N LYS A 12 2.21 21.95 5.09
CA LYS A 12 2.38 21.90 6.55
C LYS A 12 1.08 22.03 7.33
N ASP A 13 0.04 22.55 6.69
CA ASP A 13 -1.28 22.74 7.28
C ASP A 13 -2.27 21.65 6.83
N ALA A 14 -1.79 20.63 6.09
CA ALA A 14 -2.61 19.51 5.62
C ALA A 14 -3.35 18.84 6.78
N THR A 15 -4.65 18.68 6.59
CA THR A 15 -5.50 17.97 7.54
C THR A 15 -5.29 16.46 7.43
N ALA A 16 -5.61 15.73 8.51
CA ALA A 16 -5.57 14.27 8.50
C ALA A 16 -6.49 13.66 7.40
N GLU A 17 -7.60 14.33 7.07
CA GLU A 17 -8.53 13.91 6.02
C GLU A 17 -7.93 14.08 4.62
N GLU A 18 -7.20 15.17 4.38
CA GLU A 18 -6.48 15.41 3.11
C GLU A 18 -5.35 14.41 2.91
N VAL A 19 -4.59 14.11 3.96
CA VAL A 19 -3.54 13.08 3.95
C VAL A 19 -4.14 11.71 3.63
N GLN A 20 -5.23 11.33 4.30
CA GLN A 20 -5.87 10.04 4.07
C GLN A 20 -6.43 9.94 2.64
N THR A 21 -7.13 10.97 2.17
CA THR A 21 -7.70 10.99 0.82
C THR A 21 -6.62 10.85 -0.25
N ALA A 22 -5.52 11.62 -0.13
CA ALA A 22 -4.42 11.52 -1.08
C ALA A 22 -3.72 10.15 -1.04
N SER A 23 -3.63 9.53 0.15
CA SER A 23 -3.13 8.17 0.32
C SER A 23 -4.01 7.13 -0.38
N ASP A 24 -5.33 7.18 -0.17
CA ASP A 24 -6.29 6.25 -0.75
C ASP A 24 -6.32 6.37 -2.29
N GLU A 25 -6.29 7.60 -2.82
CA GLU A 25 -6.23 7.85 -4.25
C GLU A 25 -4.92 7.36 -4.88
N LEU A 26 -3.80 7.52 -4.16
CA LEU A 26 -2.50 7.00 -4.60
C LEU A 26 -2.49 5.47 -4.59
N GLN A 27 -3.01 4.84 -3.54
CA GLN A 27 -3.09 3.39 -3.44
C GLN A 27 -3.99 2.81 -4.54
N ALA A 28 -5.17 3.40 -4.77
CA ALA A 28 -6.05 2.99 -5.86
C ALA A 28 -5.40 3.15 -7.24
N ALA A 29 -4.58 4.20 -7.44
CA ALA A 29 -3.82 4.38 -8.67
C ALA A 29 -2.73 3.31 -8.82
N ILE A 30 -2.02 2.96 -7.74
CA ILE A 30 -1.01 1.89 -7.72
C ILE A 30 -1.67 0.54 -8.01
N ASP A 31 -2.78 0.21 -7.36
CA ASP A 31 -3.53 -1.03 -7.56
C ASP A 31 -4.11 -1.15 -8.98
N GLY A 32 -4.33 -0.01 -9.63
CA GLY A 32 -4.78 0.08 -11.02
C GLY A 32 -3.67 -0.06 -12.06
N LEU A 33 -2.39 -0.01 -11.67
CA LEU A 33 -1.26 -0.16 -12.59
C LEU A 33 -1.24 -1.58 -13.17
N ARG A 34 -0.85 -1.67 -14.43
CA ARG A 34 -0.66 -2.93 -15.15
C ARG A 34 0.65 -2.85 -15.91
N TYR A 35 1.28 -4.00 -16.06
CA TYR A 35 2.38 -4.14 -17.00
C TYR A 35 1.92 -3.80 -18.41
N GLU A 36 2.80 -3.14 -19.17
CA GLU A 36 2.58 -2.93 -20.59
C GLU A 36 2.51 -4.30 -21.27
N LEU A 37 1.50 -4.51 -22.12
CA LEU A 37 1.36 -5.74 -22.89
C LEU A 37 2.46 -5.78 -23.95
N ASN A 38 3.15 -6.91 -24.04
CA ASN A 38 4.06 -7.16 -25.13
C ASN A 38 3.33 -7.80 -26.31
N THR A 39 3.12 -7.02 -27.38
CA THR A 39 2.39 -7.41 -28.58
C THR A 39 3.27 -7.71 -29.78
N GLU A 40 4.60 -7.54 -29.66
CA GLU A 40 5.55 -7.58 -30.78
C GLU A 40 5.44 -8.87 -31.60
N LEU A 41 5.44 -10.04 -30.94
CA LEU A 41 5.36 -11.33 -31.62
C LEU A 41 3.99 -11.57 -32.28
N LEU A 42 2.91 -11.02 -31.71
CA LEU A 42 1.57 -11.13 -32.29
C LEU A 42 1.45 -10.25 -33.53
N GLU A 43 1.96 -9.03 -33.47
CA GLU A 43 1.97 -8.11 -34.62
C GLU A 43 2.83 -8.68 -35.76
N MET A 44 4.00 -9.23 -35.44
CA MET A 44 4.85 -9.93 -36.39
C MET A 44 4.11 -11.12 -37.04
N SER A 45 3.47 -11.99 -36.25
CA SER A 45 2.79 -13.16 -36.80
C SER A 45 1.58 -12.79 -37.65
N ILE A 46 0.88 -11.70 -37.35
CA ILE A 46 -0.17 -11.12 -38.20
C ILE A 46 0.41 -10.68 -39.54
N GLU A 47 1.54 -9.94 -39.54
CA GLU A 47 2.17 -9.50 -40.80
C GLU A 47 2.58 -10.70 -41.68
N LEU A 48 3.19 -11.73 -41.08
CA LEU A 48 3.50 -12.97 -41.79
C LEU A 48 2.24 -13.64 -42.36
N ALA A 49 1.16 -13.69 -41.58
CA ALA A 49 -0.10 -14.28 -42.00
C ALA A 49 -0.75 -13.52 -43.16
N GLU A 50 -0.74 -12.19 -43.11
CA GLU A 50 -1.24 -11.34 -44.20
C GLU A 50 -0.44 -11.54 -45.48
N LYS A 51 0.90 -11.55 -45.40
CA LYS A 51 1.74 -11.85 -46.56
C LYS A 51 1.51 -13.25 -47.10
N THR A 52 1.28 -14.22 -46.21
CA THR A 52 0.95 -15.60 -46.60
C THR A 52 -0.34 -15.65 -47.41
N LEU A 53 -1.36 -14.87 -47.02
CA LEU A 53 -2.62 -14.74 -47.78
C LEU A 53 -2.41 -14.07 -49.16
N THR A 54 -1.55 -13.04 -49.26
CA THR A 54 -1.43 -12.26 -50.50
C THR A 54 -0.47 -12.86 -51.51
N ASP A 55 0.63 -13.46 -51.04
CA ASP A 55 1.78 -13.78 -51.88
C ASP A 55 1.82 -15.28 -52.23
N PHE A 56 1.01 -16.11 -51.57
CA PHE A 56 1.00 -17.56 -51.73
C PHE A 56 -0.36 -18.06 -52.18
N ASN A 57 -0.33 -19.16 -52.93
CA ASN A 57 -1.51 -19.68 -53.60
C ASN A 57 -2.17 -20.75 -52.73
N LEU A 58 -2.90 -20.31 -51.72
CA LEU A 58 -3.54 -21.17 -50.72
C LEU A 58 -4.80 -21.87 -51.25
N THR A 59 -5.22 -22.93 -50.57
CA THR A 59 -6.58 -23.48 -50.78
C THR A 59 -7.64 -22.53 -50.19
N GLU A 60 -8.87 -22.56 -50.73
CA GLU A 60 -9.98 -21.76 -50.19
C GLU A 60 -10.23 -22.04 -48.68
N GLU A 61 -9.98 -23.27 -48.23
CA GLU A 61 -10.12 -23.66 -46.82
C GLU A 61 -9.02 -23.01 -45.96
N SER A 62 -7.75 -23.14 -46.37
CA SER A 62 -6.60 -22.51 -45.69
C SER A 62 -6.70 -20.99 -45.68
N GLU A 63 -7.14 -20.37 -46.78
CA GLU A 63 -7.32 -18.92 -46.90
C GLU A 63 -8.38 -18.43 -45.91
N ALA A 64 -9.53 -19.13 -45.83
CA ALA A 64 -10.59 -18.79 -44.90
C ALA A 64 -10.15 -18.97 -43.43
N GLU A 65 -9.40 -20.03 -43.12
CA GLU A 65 -8.87 -20.28 -41.77
C GLU A 65 -7.86 -19.21 -41.35
N LEU A 66 -6.92 -18.86 -42.24
CA LEU A 66 -5.89 -17.87 -41.97
C LEU A 66 -6.47 -16.45 -41.85
N GLN A 67 -7.44 -16.08 -42.69
CA GLN A 67 -8.14 -14.80 -42.56
C GLN A 67 -8.91 -14.71 -41.24
N ALA A 68 -9.59 -15.79 -40.83
CA ALA A 68 -10.33 -15.81 -39.58
C ALA A 68 -9.42 -15.59 -38.36
N VAL A 69 -8.25 -16.23 -38.31
CA VAL A 69 -7.31 -16.04 -37.19
C VAL A 69 -6.68 -14.64 -37.19
N ILE A 70 -6.41 -14.05 -38.36
CA ILE A 70 -5.94 -12.65 -38.46
C ILE A 70 -6.99 -11.69 -37.89
N ASP A 71 -8.27 -11.87 -38.23
CA ASP A 71 -9.35 -11.01 -37.75
C ASP A 71 -9.51 -11.11 -36.23
N GLU A 72 -9.43 -12.32 -35.67
CA GLU A 72 -9.44 -12.54 -34.23
C GLU A 72 -8.24 -11.87 -33.54
N ALA A 73 -7.04 -12.00 -34.11
CA ALA A 73 -5.82 -11.42 -33.57
C ALA A 73 -5.87 -9.88 -33.53
N LYS A 74 -6.34 -9.25 -34.61
CA LYS A 74 -6.54 -7.79 -34.65
C LYS A 74 -7.60 -7.32 -33.66
N ALA A 75 -8.71 -8.04 -33.53
CA ALA A 75 -9.74 -7.72 -32.56
C ALA A 75 -9.22 -7.81 -31.11
N LEU A 76 -8.30 -8.73 -30.83
CA LEU A 76 -7.66 -8.84 -29.53
C LEU A 76 -6.75 -7.64 -29.22
N LEU A 77 -5.96 -7.17 -30.20
CA LEU A 77 -5.10 -5.99 -30.04
C LEU A 77 -5.89 -4.71 -29.72
N GLU A 78 -7.15 -4.62 -30.15
CA GLU A 78 -8.03 -3.51 -29.83
C GLU A 78 -8.76 -3.66 -28.48
N ASN A 79 -8.65 -4.81 -27.81
CA ASN A 79 -9.38 -5.08 -26.58
C ASN A 79 -8.67 -4.48 -25.35
N PRO A 80 -9.24 -3.45 -24.68
CA PRO A 80 -8.62 -2.82 -23.52
C PRO A 80 -8.56 -3.72 -22.28
N LYS A 81 -9.17 -4.92 -22.34
CA LYS A 81 -9.14 -5.92 -21.28
C LYS A 81 -8.25 -7.11 -21.60
N ALA A 82 -7.56 -7.10 -22.74
CA ALA A 82 -6.61 -8.16 -23.08
C ALA A 82 -5.55 -8.31 -21.99
N THR A 83 -5.13 -9.54 -21.75
CA THR A 83 -4.04 -9.91 -20.84
C THR A 83 -2.86 -10.44 -21.63
N GLN A 84 -1.67 -10.47 -21.02
CA GLN A 84 -0.50 -11.05 -21.68
C GLN A 84 -0.73 -12.53 -22.05
N THR A 85 -1.49 -13.27 -21.24
CA THR A 85 -1.90 -14.64 -21.55
C THR A 85 -2.73 -14.69 -22.83
N ASP A 86 -3.73 -13.82 -22.97
CA ASP A 86 -4.55 -13.76 -24.20
C ASP A 86 -3.67 -13.47 -25.43
N ILE A 87 -2.73 -12.52 -25.30
CA ILE A 87 -1.81 -12.15 -26.39
C ILE A 87 -0.91 -13.33 -26.78
N ASN A 88 -0.32 -14.03 -25.80
CA ASN A 88 0.55 -15.18 -26.04
C ASN A 88 -0.22 -16.34 -26.69
N GLU A 89 -1.42 -16.65 -26.19
CA GLU A 89 -2.28 -17.70 -26.75
C GLU A 89 -2.69 -17.39 -28.19
N MET A 90 -2.99 -16.13 -28.50
CA MET A 90 -3.33 -15.72 -29.86
C MET A 90 -2.11 -15.76 -30.79
N PHE A 91 -0.94 -15.31 -30.32
CA PHE A 91 0.30 -15.43 -31.07
C PHE A 91 0.60 -16.90 -31.42
N GLU A 92 0.54 -17.80 -30.44
CA GLU A 92 0.71 -19.23 -30.66
C GLU A 92 -0.34 -19.78 -31.64
N LYS A 93 -1.59 -19.32 -31.57
CA LYS A 93 -2.66 -19.73 -32.47
C LYS A 93 -2.33 -19.35 -33.92
N VAL A 94 -1.93 -18.11 -34.17
CA VAL A 94 -1.55 -17.63 -35.51
C VAL A 94 -0.37 -18.46 -36.07
N ILE A 95 0.69 -18.67 -35.28
CA ILE A 95 1.85 -19.44 -35.74
C ILE A 95 1.49 -20.91 -35.98
N LYS A 96 0.65 -21.53 -35.14
CA LYS A 96 0.19 -22.91 -35.36
C LYS A 96 -0.63 -23.06 -36.64
N THR A 97 -1.49 -22.08 -36.97
CA THR A 97 -2.21 -22.05 -38.25
C THR A 97 -1.23 -21.98 -39.43
N LEU A 98 -0.24 -21.09 -39.37
CA LEU A 98 0.81 -21.00 -40.39
C LEU A 98 1.63 -22.28 -40.54
N ALA A 99 2.00 -22.91 -39.42
CA ALA A 99 2.71 -24.19 -39.44
C ALA A 99 1.86 -25.34 -40.02
N GLY A 100 0.54 -25.29 -39.83
CA GLY A 100 -0.43 -26.22 -40.45
C GLY A 100 -0.47 -26.06 -41.97
N ILE A 101 -0.50 -24.82 -42.46
CA ILE A 101 -0.43 -24.50 -43.90
C ILE A 101 0.88 -24.99 -44.50
N VAL A 102 2.01 -24.73 -43.83
CA VAL A 102 3.34 -25.22 -44.24
C VAL A 102 3.37 -26.75 -44.36
N GLU A 103 2.69 -27.48 -43.47
CA GLU A 103 2.63 -28.94 -43.56
C GLU A 103 1.78 -29.42 -44.73
N ALA A 104 0.58 -28.84 -44.89
CA ALA A 104 -0.44 -29.30 -45.82
C ALA A 104 -0.17 -28.91 -47.28
N GLU A 105 0.51 -27.79 -47.51
CA GLU A 105 0.70 -27.20 -48.83
C GLU A 105 2.16 -27.24 -49.28
N SER A 106 2.43 -26.93 -50.55
CA SER A 106 3.81 -26.92 -51.06
C SER A 106 4.62 -25.80 -50.41
N ALA A 107 5.78 -26.12 -49.87
CA ALA A 107 6.65 -25.10 -49.29
C ALA A 107 7.56 -24.48 -50.36
N ASP A 108 7.53 -23.16 -50.44
CA ASP A 108 8.50 -22.38 -51.20
C ASP A 108 9.41 -21.59 -50.25
N LYS A 109 10.65 -21.38 -50.70
CA LYS A 109 11.66 -20.56 -50.05
C LYS A 109 11.22 -19.10 -49.88
N ALA A 110 10.26 -18.61 -50.65
CA ALA A 110 9.70 -17.28 -50.44
C ALA A 110 9.17 -17.09 -49.01
N MET A 111 8.42 -18.06 -48.46
CA MET A 111 7.90 -17.98 -47.10
C MET A 111 9.02 -18.17 -46.06
N LEU A 112 10.00 -19.04 -46.35
CA LEU A 112 11.17 -19.19 -45.48
C LEU A 112 11.96 -17.89 -45.39
N ASN A 113 12.16 -17.19 -46.51
CA ASN A 113 12.85 -15.90 -46.56
C ASN A 113 12.10 -14.80 -45.85
N GLU A 114 10.78 -14.77 -45.96
CA GLU A 114 9.94 -13.82 -45.22
C GLU A 114 10.06 -14.06 -43.72
N LEU A 115 9.98 -15.32 -43.27
CA LEU A 115 10.15 -15.68 -41.86
C LEU A 115 11.55 -15.31 -41.32
N ILE A 116 12.60 -15.54 -42.12
CA ILE A 116 13.97 -15.10 -41.80
C ILE A 116 14.01 -13.59 -41.64
N ALA A 117 13.45 -12.83 -42.58
CA ALA A 117 13.45 -11.37 -42.53
C ALA A 117 12.73 -10.82 -41.29
N GLN A 118 11.59 -11.39 -40.93
CA GLN A 118 10.84 -10.97 -39.75
C GLN A 118 11.55 -11.31 -38.45
N ALA A 119 12.10 -12.53 -38.34
CA ALA A 119 12.89 -12.92 -37.17
C ALA A 119 14.17 -12.07 -37.00
N GLU A 120 14.79 -11.63 -38.11
CA GLU A 120 15.92 -10.69 -38.08
C GLU A 120 15.52 -9.26 -37.67
N ALA A 121 14.26 -8.87 -37.89
CA ALA A 121 13.75 -7.55 -37.57
C ALA A 121 13.27 -7.41 -36.12
N LEU A 122 13.14 -8.52 -35.38
CA LEU A 122 12.76 -8.52 -33.96
C LEU A 122 13.65 -7.60 -33.14
N ASN A 123 13.04 -6.86 -32.21
CA ASN A 123 13.77 -6.09 -31.23
C ASN A 123 14.41 -7.02 -30.20
N ARG A 124 15.63 -7.45 -30.51
CA ARG A 124 16.42 -8.37 -29.69
C ARG A 124 16.61 -7.91 -28.25
N GLY A 125 16.50 -6.61 -27.95
CA GLY A 125 16.60 -6.09 -26.59
C GLY A 125 15.45 -6.49 -25.66
N ASN A 126 14.36 -7.03 -26.21
CA ASN A 126 13.17 -7.42 -25.47
C ASN A 126 13.23 -8.86 -24.95
N TYR A 127 14.18 -9.68 -25.39
CA TYR A 127 14.17 -11.14 -25.18
C TYR A 127 15.36 -11.62 -24.35
N THR A 128 15.18 -12.76 -23.68
CA THR A 128 16.26 -13.34 -22.86
C THR A 128 17.41 -13.85 -23.74
N PRO A 129 18.67 -13.67 -23.30
CA PRO A 129 19.84 -14.14 -24.05
C PRO A 129 19.78 -15.61 -24.47
N SER A 130 19.29 -16.50 -23.60
CA SER A 130 19.19 -17.93 -23.85
C SER A 130 18.26 -18.26 -25.03
N THR A 131 17.10 -17.61 -25.11
CA THR A 131 16.12 -17.86 -26.19
C THR A 131 16.54 -17.20 -27.50
N LEU A 132 17.22 -16.06 -27.44
CA LEU A 132 17.85 -15.45 -28.62
C LEU A 132 18.96 -16.31 -29.22
N ALA A 133 19.74 -17.00 -28.39
CA ALA A 133 20.76 -17.92 -28.89
C ALA A 133 20.13 -19.08 -29.68
N ALA A 134 19.02 -19.64 -29.18
CA ALA A 134 18.27 -20.68 -29.90
C ALA A 134 17.66 -20.14 -31.21
N LEU A 135 17.15 -18.91 -31.21
CA LEU A 135 16.69 -18.24 -32.43
C LEU A 135 17.82 -18.07 -33.45
N ASP A 136 19.02 -17.67 -33.02
CA ASP A 136 20.17 -17.48 -33.91
C ASP A 136 20.60 -18.79 -34.57
N GLU A 137 20.59 -19.91 -33.84
CA GLU A 137 20.85 -21.24 -34.39
C GLU A 137 19.80 -21.64 -35.44
N ALA A 138 18.52 -21.38 -35.17
CA ALA A 138 17.44 -21.65 -36.11
C ALA A 138 17.53 -20.76 -37.37
N LEU A 139 17.89 -19.48 -37.21
CA LEU A 139 18.15 -18.54 -38.30
C LEU A 139 19.31 -18.99 -39.18
N GLU A 140 20.41 -19.47 -38.58
CA GLU A 140 21.55 -19.98 -39.34
C GLU A 140 21.14 -21.20 -40.20
N ALA A 141 20.43 -22.16 -39.61
CA ALA A 141 19.91 -23.32 -40.33
C ALA A 141 18.94 -22.92 -41.46
N ALA A 142 18.02 -22.00 -41.17
CA ALA A 142 17.06 -21.49 -42.15
C ALA A 142 17.74 -20.79 -43.33
N ARG A 143 18.76 -19.95 -43.07
CA ARG A 143 19.56 -19.30 -44.11
C ARG A 143 20.33 -20.31 -44.97
N ALA A 144 20.87 -21.37 -44.36
CA ALA A 144 21.58 -22.42 -45.10
C ALA A 144 20.65 -23.13 -46.09
N VAL A 145 19.44 -23.52 -45.65
CA VAL A 145 18.43 -24.14 -46.52
C VAL A 145 17.93 -23.18 -47.60
N SER A 146 17.73 -21.91 -47.26
CA SER A 146 17.35 -20.89 -48.24
C SER A 146 18.41 -20.71 -49.33
N ALA A 147 19.70 -20.70 -48.98
CA ALA A 147 20.81 -20.53 -49.91
C ALA A 147 21.08 -21.77 -50.79
N ASP A 148 20.69 -22.97 -50.36
CA ASP A 148 20.95 -24.21 -51.09
C ASP A 148 20.01 -24.37 -52.29
N GLU A 149 20.47 -24.05 -53.50
CA GLU A 149 19.71 -24.20 -54.76
C GLU A 149 19.14 -25.61 -55.01
N THR A 150 19.64 -26.63 -54.32
CA THR A 150 19.22 -28.03 -54.43
C THR A 150 18.36 -28.53 -53.27
N ALA A 151 18.06 -27.67 -52.29
CA ALA A 151 17.25 -28.03 -51.12
C ALA A 151 15.90 -28.66 -51.54
N GLU A 152 15.57 -29.78 -50.91
CA GLU A 152 14.31 -30.47 -51.11
C GLU A 152 13.17 -29.76 -50.35
N GLU A 153 11.94 -29.91 -50.83
CA GLU A 153 10.75 -29.31 -50.19
C GLU A 153 10.64 -29.69 -48.71
N ALA A 154 10.96 -30.94 -48.36
CA ALA A 154 10.96 -31.41 -46.98
C ALA A 154 11.97 -30.68 -46.09
N GLU A 155 13.13 -30.29 -46.65
CA GLU A 155 14.14 -29.51 -45.93
C GLU A 155 13.68 -28.08 -45.72
N VAL A 156 13.03 -27.47 -46.72
CA VAL A 156 12.41 -26.14 -46.61
C VAL A 156 11.32 -26.13 -45.52
N LYS A 157 10.41 -27.12 -45.53
CA LYS A 157 9.38 -27.27 -44.49
C LYS A 157 9.97 -27.44 -43.10
N ALA A 158 11.01 -28.27 -42.98
CA ALA A 158 11.68 -28.48 -41.71
C ALA A 158 12.32 -27.19 -41.18
N ALA A 159 12.97 -26.41 -42.05
CA ALA A 159 13.55 -25.13 -41.69
C ALA A 159 12.50 -24.10 -41.26
N GLN A 160 11.37 -23.99 -41.99
CA GLN A 160 10.26 -23.11 -41.63
C GLN A 160 9.70 -23.46 -40.24
N LYS A 161 9.44 -24.74 -40.00
CA LYS A 161 8.92 -25.22 -38.70
C LYS A 161 9.90 -24.98 -37.57
N ALA A 162 11.18 -25.26 -37.78
CA ALA A 162 12.21 -25.04 -36.77
C ALA A 162 12.32 -23.56 -36.40
N LEU A 163 12.28 -22.66 -37.38
CA LEU A 163 12.33 -21.22 -37.13
C LEU A 163 11.05 -20.71 -36.45
N MET A 164 9.86 -21.17 -36.88
CA MET A 164 8.60 -20.84 -36.20
C MET A 164 8.61 -21.32 -34.74
N GLN A 165 9.14 -22.52 -34.47
CA GLN A 165 9.25 -23.05 -33.11
C GLN A 165 10.22 -22.21 -32.25
N ALA A 166 11.38 -21.83 -32.80
CA ALA A 166 12.32 -20.97 -32.09
C ALA A 166 11.72 -19.61 -31.74
N ILE A 167 10.87 -19.05 -32.61
CA ILE A 167 10.12 -17.81 -32.35
C ILE A 167 9.05 -18.04 -31.27
N ILE A 168 8.34 -19.17 -31.27
CA ILE A 168 7.39 -19.53 -30.20
C ILE A 168 8.10 -19.62 -28.84
N ASP A 169 9.30 -20.18 -28.83
CA ASP A 169 10.08 -20.42 -27.61
C ASP A 169 10.79 -19.16 -27.08
N LEU A 170 10.70 -18.03 -27.79
CA LEU A 170 11.23 -16.74 -27.33
C LEU A 170 10.57 -16.32 -26.01
N LYS A 171 11.40 -15.87 -25.07
CA LYS A 171 10.94 -15.33 -23.79
C LYS A 171 11.28 -13.86 -23.70
N PHE A 172 10.30 -13.05 -23.34
CA PHE A 172 10.55 -11.64 -23.01
C PHE A 172 11.33 -11.52 -21.70
N MET A 173 12.20 -10.51 -21.63
CA MET A 173 12.85 -10.11 -20.39
C MET A 173 11.81 -9.61 -19.39
N ALA A 174 12.03 -9.89 -18.11
CA ALA A 174 11.16 -9.37 -17.05
C ALA A 174 11.16 -7.83 -17.00
N GLN A 175 9.99 -7.25 -16.74
CA GLN A 175 9.80 -5.82 -16.49
C GLN A 175 10.23 -5.52 -15.05
N LYS A 176 11.36 -4.81 -14.91
CA LYS A 176 12.03 -4.59 -13.62
C LYS A 176 11.74 -3.25 -12.96
N ASP A 177 10.96 -2.37 -13.57
CA ASP A 177 10.84 -0.99 -13.11
C ASP A 177 10.16 -0.86 -11.74
N SER A 178 9.14 -1.68 -11.47
CA SER A 178 8.52 -1.76 -10.15
C SER A 178 9.51 -2.20 -9.07
N LEU A 179 10.34 -3.21 -9.37
CA LEU A 179 11.38 -3.68 -8.46
C LEU A 179 12.47 -2.61 -8.23
N LYS A 180 12.91 -1.92 -9.29
CA LYS A 180 13.87 -0.79 -9.16
C LYS A 180 13.31 0.33 -8.28
N ALA A 181 12.02 0.64 -8.41
CA ALA A 181 11.36 1.65 -7.59
C ALA A 181 11.30 1.23 -6.12
N ALA A 182 10.90 -0.02 -5.84
CA ALA A 182 10.90 -0.56 -4.48
C ALA A 182 12.31 -0.60 -3.87
N TYR A 183 13.32 -0.99 -4.66
CA TYR A 183 14.72 -0.99 -4.26
C TYR A 183 15.20 0.41 -3.86
N LYS A 184 14.91 1.42 -4.69
CA LYS A 184 15.27 2.81 -4.39
C LYS A 184 14.60 3.31 -3.12
N LEU A 185 13.33 2.97 -2.89
CA LEU A 185 12.64 3.33 -1.65
C LEU A 185 13.29 2.66 -0.43
N ALA A 186 13.75 1.41 -0.57
CA ALA A 186 14.50 0.71 0.47
C ALA A 186 15.87 1.36 0.72
N GLU A 187 16.57 1.85 -0.31
CA GLU A 187 17.80 2.65 -0.16
C GLU A 187 17.54 3.93 0.64
N GLU A 188 16.47 4.66 0.34
CA GLU A 188 16.08 5.87 1.08
C GLU A 188 15.75 5.56 2.54
N LEU A 189 15.03 4.47 2.79
CA LEU A 189 14.69 4.00 4.14
C LEU A 189 15.93 3.63 4.95
N THR A 190 16.87 2.92 4.33
CA THR A 190 18.10 2.46 5.01
C THR A 190 19.13 3.57 5.24
N ALA A 191 19.04 4.67 4.49
CA ALA A 191 19.87 5.85 4.67
C ALA A 191 19.33 6.84 5.72
N ASP A 192 18.06 6.71 6.12
CA ASP A 192 17.43 7.59 7.10
C ASP A 192 17.79 7.18 8.52
N GLU A 193 18.52 8.06 9.22
CA GLU A 193 19.02 7.85 10.58
C GLU A 193 17.92 7.63 11.63
N LYS A 194 16.65 7.92 11.30
CA LYS A 194 15.54 7.65 12.22
C LYS A 194 15.29 6.16 12.43
N TYR A 195 15.69 5.30 11.49
CA TYR A 195 15.49 3.86 11.59
C TYR A 195 16.65 3.20 12.33
N GLU A 196 16.32 2.43 13.37
CA GLU A 196 17.34 1.68 14.10
C GLU A 196 17.95 0.56 13.24
N GLU A 197 19.27 0.42 13.28
CA GLU A 197 20.03 -0.56 12.47
C GLU A 197 19.50 -2.00 12.61
N ALA A 198 19.07 -2.38 13.81
CA ALA A 198 18.51 -3.71 14.06
C ALA A 198 17.21 -3.98 13.28
N THR A 199 16.40 -2.93 13.04
CA THR A 199 15.13 -3.05 12.28
C THR A 199 15.38 -3.23 10.78
N LEU A 200 16.51 -2.73 10.27
CA LEU A 200 16.85 -2.72 8.85
C LEU A 200 17.50 -4.01 8.36
N ALA A 201 17.92 -4.93 9.25
CA ALA A 201 18.72 -6.09 8.91
C ALA A 201 18.06 -6.99 7.84
N GLU A 202 16.77 -7.28 7.98
CA GLU A 202 16.00 -8.09 7.02
C GLU A 202 15.85 -7.37 5.68
N LEU A 203 15.55 -6.07 5.70
CA LEU A 203 15.42 -5.25 4.49
C LEU A 203 16.74 -5.20 3.70
N LYS A 204 17.88 -5.02 4.37
CA LYS A 204 19.20 -5.01 3.72
C LYS A 204 19.52 -6.34 3.05
N GLY A 205 19.18 -7.47 3.68
CA GLY A 205 19.33 -8.79 3.06
C GLY A 205 18.50 -8.94 1.78
N LEU A 206 17.23 -8.53 1.82
CA LEU A 206 16.37 -8.56 0.63
C LEU A 206 16.84 -7.60 -0.46
N MET A 207 17.45 -6.46 -0.10
CA MET A 207 18.07 -5.57 -1.08
C MET A 207 19.25 -6.24 -1.80
N GLU A 208 20.06 -7.06 -1.13
CA GLU A 208 21.13 -7.82 -1.80
C GLU A 208 20.53 -8.78 -2.84
N GLU A 209 19.52 -9.56 -2.47
CA GLU A 209 18.82 -10.47 -3.41
C GLU A 209 18.16 -9.70 -4.58
N ALA A 210 17.53 -8.56 -4.29
CA ALA A 210 16.92 -7.71 -5.31
C ALA A 210 17.95 -7.12 -6.28
N ALA A 211 19.15 -6.74 -5.79
CA ALA A 211 20.21 -6.22 -6.64
C ALA A 211 20.71 -7.28 -7.63
N GLU A 212 20.89 -8.53 -7.18
CA GLU A 212 21.25 -9.65 -8.06
C GLU A 212 20.17 -9.89 -9.12
N LEU A 213 18.90 -9.94 -8.70
CA LEU A 213 17.77 -10.14 -9.61
C LEU A 213 17.60 -8.99 -10.60
N LEU A 214 17.94 -7.76 -10.23
CA LEU A 214 17.91 -6.59 -11.12
C LEU A 214 18.94 -6.70 -12.25
N GLU A 215 20.08 -7.34 -12.00
CA GLU A 215 21.14 -7.54 -12.99
C GLU A 215 20.94 -8.79 -13.86
N ASP A 216 20.14 -9.77 -13.41
CA ASP A 216 19.96 -11.04 -14.13
C ASP A 216 19.11 -10.90 -15.42
N PRO A 217 19.70 -11.04 -16.62
CA PRO A 217 18.94 -10.93 -17.88
C PRO A 217 18.02 -12.13 -18.14
N GLU A 218 18.12 -13.21 -17.37
CA GLU A 218 17.28 -14.43 -17.48
C GLU A 218 16.18 -14.49 -16.41
N ALA A 219 16.09 -13.49 -15.53
CA ALA A 219 15.10 -13.43 -14.46
C ALA A 219 13.66 -13.61 -14.97
N GLU A 220 12.87 -14.43 -14.29
CA GLU A 220 11.46 -14.60 -14.62
C GLU A 220 10.60 -13.47 -14.02
N GLN A 221 9.53 -13.08 -14.71
CA GLN A 221 8.63 -12.02 -14.24
C GLN A 221 8.08 -12.32 -12.84
N ALA A 222 7.73 -13.59 -12.57
CA ALA A 222 7.22 -14.01 -11.27
C ALA A 222 8.26 -13.83 -10.13
N GLU A 223 9.55 -14.02 -10.42
CA GLU A 223 10.62 -13.80 -9.44
C GLU A 223 10.78 -12.31 -9.14
N VAL A 224 10.74 -11.47 -10.18
CA VAL A 224 10.81 -10.00 -10.06
C VAL A 224 9.63 -9.47 -9.26
N ASP A 225 8.41 -9.96 -9.56
CA ASP A 225 7.18 -9.57 -8.85
C ASP A 225 7.25 -9.98 -7.37
N ALA A 226 7.61 -11.23 -7.09
CA ALA A 226 7.74 -11.75 -5.73
C ALA A 226 8.81 -11.01 -4.92
N MET A 227 9.93 -10.63 -5.53
CA MET A 227 10.96 -9.83 -4.86
C MET A 227 10.46 -8.41 -4.56
N GLY A 228 9.72 -7.81 -5.49
CA GLY A 228 9.08 -6.51 -5.26
C GLY A 228 8.13 -6.56 -4.08
N GLU A 229 7.28 -7.59 -4.01
CA GLU A 229 6.37 -7.82 -2.89
C GLU A 229 7.14 -7.97 -1.56
N LYS A 230 8.14 -8.86 -1.50
CA LYS A 230 8.99 -9.05 -0.31
C LYS A 230 9.62 -7.76 0.18
N LEU A 231 10.21 -6.96 -0.72
CA LEU A 231 10.80 -5.66 -0.36
C LEU A 231 9.75 -4.73 0.23
N THR A 232 8.55 -4.64 -0.36
CA THR A 232 7.50 -3.76 0.15
C THR A 232 6.95 -4.20 1.51
N ILE A 233 6.82 -5.51 1.75
CA ILE A 233 6.46 -6.07 3.06
C ILE A 233 7.55 -5.72 4.10
N ALA A 234 8.82 -5.95 3.77
CA ALA A 234 9.92 -5.65 4.67
C ALA A 234 10.00 -4.16 5.02
N MET A 235 9.77 -3.27 4.05
CA MET A 235 9.67 -1.83 4.31
C MET A 235 8.50 -1.46 5.24
N ALA A 236 7.33 -2.08 5.08
CA ALA A 236 6.19 -1.88 5.98
C ALA A 236 6.51 -2.36 7.41
N LYS A 237 7.16 -3.53 7.53
CA LYS A 237 7.63 -4.08 8.80
C LYS A 237 8.63 -3.16 9.51
N VAL A 238 9.61 -2.61 8.79
CA VAL A 238 10.55 -1.60 9.33
C VAL A 238 9.79 -0.40 9.90
N ARG A 239 8.79 0.12 9.18
CA ARG A 239 7.99 1.27 9.63
C ARG A 239 7.17 0.97 10.89
N LEU A 240 6.63 -0.24 11.02
CA LEU A 240 5.93 -0.68 12.22
C LEU A 240 6.89 -0.86 13.40
N ALA A 241 8.02 -1.54 13.18
CA ALA A 241 9.06 -1.74 14.19
C ALA A 241 9.59 -0.41 14.75
N GLN A 242 9.77 0.59 13.87
CA GLN A 242 10.15 1.94 14.26
C GLN A 242 9.07 2.62 15.14
N ALA A 243 7.79 2.53 14.75
CA ALA A 243 6.70 3.08 15.56
C ALA A 243 6.62 2.40 16.94
N VAL A 244 6.88 1.10 17.01
CA VAL A 244 6.98 0.34 18.27
C VAL A 244 8.15 0.83 19.12
N ALA A 245 9.33 1.07 18.53
CA ALA A 245 10.49 1.61 19.23
C ALA A 245 10.20 3.02 19.80
N GLU A 246 9.58 3.89 19.00
CA GLU A 246 9.15 5.23 19.42
C GLU A 246 8.16 5.17 20.58
N ALA A 247 7.13 4.33 20.49
CA ALA A 247 6.14 4.14 21.55
C ALA A 247 6.79 3.66 22.86
N LYS A 248 7.75 2.73 22.77
CA LYS A 248 8.50 2.22 23.93
C LYS A 248 9.42 3.25 24.56
N ALA A 249 9.86 4.27 23.81
CA ALA A 249 10.68 5.36 24.33
C ALA A 249 9.87 6.40 25.13
N LEU A 250 8.54 6.39 25.00
CA LEU A 250 7.65 7.26 25.76
C LEU A 250 7.60 6.86 27.24
N LYS A 251 7.29 7.84 28.09
CA LYS A 251 7.20 7.65 29.55
C LYS A 251 5.75 7.78 29.99
N ALA A 252 5.18 6.70 30.51
CA ALA A 252 3.77 6.64 30.93
C ALA A 252 3.40 7.78 31.88
N GLU A 253 4.30 8.18 32.78
CA GLU A 253 4.05 9.20 33.80
C GLU A 253 3.92 10.61 33.23
N ALA A 254 4.31 10.83 31.98
CA ALA A 254 4.14 12.11 31.30
C ALA A 254 2.70 12.32 30.79
N TYR A 255 1.85 11.29 30.83
CA TYR A 255 0.53 11.30 30.17
C TYR A 255 -0.60 10.86 31.10
N THR A 256 -1.83 11.19 30.71
CA THR A 256 -3.03 10.71 31.42
C THR A 256 -3.20 9.20 31.24
N GLU A 257 -3.76 8.54 32.26
CA GLU A 257 -4.03 7.10 32.25
C GLU A 257 -4.89 6.67 31.05
N ALA A 258 -5.91 7.48 30.71
CA ALA A 258 -6.81 7.18 29.60
C ALA A 258 -6.12 7.21 28.24
N SER A 259 -5.31 8.25 27.96
CA SER A 259 -4.57 8.34 26.69
C SER A 259 -3.44 7.32 26.60
N TRP A 260 -2.80 7.00 27.73
CA TRP A 260 -1.75 5.99 27.78
C TRP A 260 -2.27 4.57 27.52
N SER A 261 -3.43 4.21 28.10
CA SER A 261 -4.05 2.90 27.89
C SER A 261 -4.36 2.61 26.41
N ALA A 262 -4.68 3.65 25.62
CA ALA A 262 -4.85 3.51 24.18
C ALA A 262 -3.53 3.17 23.46
N VAL A 263 -2.42 3.82 23.84
CA VAL A 263 -1.08 3.51 23.31
C VAL A 263 -0.65 2.10 23.69
N GLU A 264 -0.85 1.67 24.94
CA GLU A 264 -0.52 0.30 25.37
C GLU A 264 -1.29 -0.75 24.57
N SER A 265 -2.57 -0.51 24.29
CA SER A 265 -3.40 -1.42 23.51
C SER A 265 -2.92 -1.50 22.06
N ALA A 266 -2.63 -0.37 21.43
CA ALA A 266 -2.12 -0.32 20.06
C ALA A 266 -0.69 -0.90 19.94
N LEU A 267 0.16 -0.65 20.94
CA LEU A 267 1.52 -1.19 21.00
C LEU A 267 1.49 -2.72 21.06
N LYS A 268 0.63 -3.29 21.89
CA LYS A 268 0.47 -4.75 21.99
C LYS A 268 0.04 -5.36 20.64
N ALA A 269 -0.94 -4.75 19.96
CA ALA A 269 -1.40 -5.22 18.66
C ALA A 269 -0.29 -5.12 17.59
N ALA A 270 0.48 -4.03 17.58
CA ALA A 270 1.64 -3.87 16.71
C ALA A 270 2.73 -4.92 16.96
N GLU A 271 3.04 -5.23 18.22
CA GLU A 271 4.00 -6.28 18.58
C GLU A 271 3.53 -7.67 18.13
N GLU A 272 2.24 -7.98 18.29
CA GLU A 272 1.66 -9.25 17.82
C GLU A 272 1.81 -9.41 16.30
N VAL A 273 1.62 -8.35 15.52
CA VAL A 273 1.84 -8.39 14.06
C VAL A 273 3.32 -8.53 13.70
N LEU A 274 4.23 -7.88 14.43
CA LEU A 274 5.68 -8.06 14.20
C LEU A 274 6.19 -9.47 14.52
N GLU A 275 5.55 -10.16 15.46
CA GLU A 275 5.84 -11.55 15.80
C GLU A 275 5.19 -12.56 14.83
N ASN A 276 4.21 -12.12 14.05
CA ASN A 276 3.57 -12.93 13.02
C ASN A 276 4.44 -13.00 11.76
N GLY A 277 5.12 -14.13 11.57
CA GLY A 277 5.96 -14.37 10.39
C GLY A 277 5.22 -14.42 9.05
N ASP A 278 3.88 -14.54 9.08
CA ASP A 278 3.02 -14.65 7.89
C ASP A 278 2.14 -13.40 7.67
N ALA A 279 2.38 -12.30 8.39
CA ALA A 279 1.57 -11.09 8.24
C ALA A 279 1.70 -10.48 6.83
N GLU A 280 0.58 -10.03 6.28
CA GLU A 280 0.52 -9.36 4.99
C GLU A 280 0.96 -7.89 5.10
N LYS A 281 1.38 -7.28 3.98
CA LYS A 281 1.78 -5.87 3.93
C LYS A 281 0.76 -4.93 4.60
N ALA A 282 -0.53 -5.13 4.31
CA ALA A 282 -1.61 -4.30 4.81
C ALA A 282 -1.73 -4.36 6.35
N GLU A 283 -1.46 -5.51 6.97
CA GLU A 283 -1.50 -5.65 8.43
C GLU A 283 -0.39 -4.84 9.11
N TYR A 284 0.82 -4.86 8.54
CA TYR A 284 1.92 -4.02 9.02
C TYR A 284 1.60 -2.52 8.89
N GLU A 285 1.04 -2.11 7.75
CA GLU A 285 0.70 -0.72 7.48
C GLU A 285 -0.44 -0.23 8.40
N GLU A 286 -1.49 -1.03 8.57
CA GLU A 286 -2.62 -0.71 9.45
C GLU A 286 -2.16 -0.53 10.90
N GLN A 287 -1.39 -1.47 11.45
CA GLN A 287 -0.92 -1.34 12.83
C GLN A 287 0.03 -0.15 13.02
N ALA A 288 0.83 0.19 12.00
CA ALA A 288 1.71 1.35 12.07
C ALA A 288 0.90 2.66 12.13
N VAL A 289 -0.19 2.74 11.38
CA VAL A 289 -1.13 3.87 11.41
C VAL A 289 -1.83 3.95 12.77
N LEU A 290 -2.39 2.84 13.26
CA LEU A 290 -3.11 2.80 14.53
C LEU A 290 -2.22 3.18 15.72
N LEU A 291 -0.98 2.66 15.77
CA LEU A 291 -0.04 2.99 16.83
C LEU A 291 0.36 4.47 16.79
N ARG A 292 0.65 5.03 15.60
CA ARG A 292 0.93 6.46 15.45
C ARG A 292 -0.25 7.33 15.84
N ALA A 293 -1.47 6.96 15.46
CA ALA A 293 -2.67 7.68 15.85
C ALA A 293 -2.85 7.69 17.38
N ALA A 294 -2.62 6.56 18.05
CA ALA A 294 -2.66 6.48 19.51
C ALA A 294 -1.58 7.37 20.17
N MET A 295 -0.34 7.37 19.65
CA MET A 295 0.73 8.24 20.13
C MET A 295 0.40 9.73 19.93
N ASN A 296 -0.17 10.11 18.79
CA ASN A 296 -0.56 11.49 18.50
C ASN A 296 -1.76 11.96 19.35
N ALA A 297 -2.57 11.04 19.86
CA ALA A 297 -3.71 11.31 20.74
C ALA A 297 -3.33 11.37 22.24
N LEU A 298 -2.03 11.32 22.57
CA LEU A 298 -1.56 11.42 23.94
C LEU A 298 -1.91 12.77 24.57
N VAL A 299 -2.37 12.74 25.82
CA VAL A 299 -2.70 13.93 26.62
C VAL A 299 -1.72 13.99 27.79
N GLU A 300 -1.01 15.11 27.94
CA GLU A 300 -0.06 15.31 29.04
C GLU A 300 -0.75 15.20 30.41
N ALA A 301 -0.06 14.61 31.38
CA ALA A 301 -0.51 14.59 32.76
C ALA A 301 -0.38 15.99 33.40
N ASP A 302 -1.36 16.37 34.23
CA ASP A 302 -1.27 17.60 35.02
C ASP A 302 -0.01 17.58 35.92
N ALA A 303 0.79 18.66 35.88
CA ALA A 303 2.00 18.75 36.68
C ALA A 303 1.71 18.54 38.18
N PRO A 304 2.56 17.79 38.92
CA PRO A 304 2.39 17.64 40.37
C PRO A 304 2.45 19.03 41.02
N LYS A 305 1.35 19.46 41.66
CA LYS A 305 1.31 20.72 42.39
C LYS A 305 2.44 20.73 43.44
N PRO A 306 3.26 21.79 43.51
CA PRO A 306 4.40 21.84 44.43
C PRO A 306 3.93 21.69 45.87
N VAL A 307 4.43 20.66 46.55
CA VAL A 307 4.14 20.40 47.96
C VAL A 307 4.83 21.49 48.79
N LYS A 308 4.07 22.51 49.20
CA LYS A 308 4.56 23.55 50.12
C LYS A 308 4.84 22.92 51.49
N PRO A 309 5.99 23.21 52.14
CA PRO A 309 6.30 22.65 53.45
C PRO A 309 5.33 23.19 54.50
N SER A 310 4.77 22.26 55.27
CA SER A 310 3.87 22.51 56.39
C SER A 310 4.49 23.48 57.41
N LYS A 311 3.81 24.62 57.61
CA LYS A 311 3.92 25.44 58.82
C LYS A 311 2.53 25.92 59.23
N GLY A 312 2.03 25.27 60.29
CA GLY A 312 1.36 25.89 61.43
C GLY A 312 0.18 26.83 61.17
N GLY A 313 -1.02 26.32 61.46
CA GLY A 313 -2.02 27.05 62.24
C GLY A 313 -3.01 27.92 61.46
N SER A 314 -4.15 27.35 61.11
CA SER A 314 -5.48 27.85 61.50
C SER A 314 -6.55 26.88 60.97
N THR A 315 -7.51 26.51 61.81
CA THR A 315 -8.66 25.67 61.46
C THR A 315 -9.66 26.48 60.63
N SER A 316 -9.80 26.17 59.34
CA SER A 316 -10.93 26.58 58.50
C SER A 316 -12.01 25.49 58.54
N GLN A 317 -13.26 25.87 58.84
CA GLN A 317 -14.40 24.95 59.02
C GLN A 317 -14.96 24.34 57.72
N VAL A 318 -14.31 24.53 56.57
CA VAL A 318 -14.91 24.23 55.25
C VAL A 318 -14.38 22.91 54.63
N SER A 319 -13.48 22.20 55.34
CA SER A 319 -13.04 20.85 54.97
C SER A 319 -13.71 19.72 55.76
N ASP A 320 -14.64 20.02 56.66
CA ASP A 320 -15.31 19.00 57.49
C ASP A 320 -16.41 18.28 56.69
N SER A 321 -16.39 16.94 56.68
CA SER A 321 -17.42 16.12 56.02
C SER A 321 -18.82 16.40 56.56
N ASP A 322 -18.90 16.80 57.83
CA ASP A 322 -20.14 17.05 58.54
C ASP A 322 -20.86 18.30 57.99
N TYR A 323 -20.10 19.31 57.53
CA TYR A 323 -20.67 20.49 56.87
C TYR A 323 -21.37 20.12 55.55
N TRP A 324 -20.71 19.28 54.74
CA TRP A 324 -21.24 18.87 53.45
C TRP A 324 -22.43 17.91 53.58
N ALA A 325 -22.44 17.07 54.62
CA ALA A 325 -23.59 16.24 54.94
C ALA A 325 -24.84 17.09 55.24
N GLU A 326 -24.69 18.18 56.02
CA GLU A 326 -25.80 19.10 56.32
C GLU A 326 -26.32 19.82 55.07
N VAL A 327 -25.41 20.24 54.17
CA VAL A 327 -25.78 20.88 52.90
C VAL A 327 -26.56 19.90 52.01
N VAL A 328 -26.14 18.63 51.92
CA VAL A 328 -26.84 17.59 51.16
C VAL A 328 -28.21 17.27 51.76
N GLU A 329 -28.33 17.23 53.09
CA GLU A 329 -29.62 17.03 53.76
C GLU A 329 -30.61 18.16 53.43
N LYS A 330 -30.16 19.42 53.47
CA LYS A 330 -30.96 20.59 53.08
C LYS A 330 -31.39 20.54 51.61
N ILE A 331 -30.51 20.12 50.71
CA ILE A 331 -30.85 19.93 49.28
C ILE A 331 -31.93 18.86 49.14
N ASN A 332 -31.78 17.74 49.86
CA ASN A 332 -32.72 16.63 49.78
C ASN A 332 -34.10 16.94 50.38
N GLY A 333 -34.15 17.82 51.39
CA GLY A 333 -35.39 18.32 52.00
C GLY A 333 -36.08 19.46 51.23
N THR A 334 -35.47 19.98 50.17
CA THR A 334 -36.00 21.10 49.37
C THR A 334 -36.76 20.60 48.14
N GLU A 335 -37.90 21.20 47.83
CA GLU A 335 -38.69 20.87 46.64
C GLU A 335 -37.98 21.27 45.34
N LYS A 336 -38.27 20.57 44.24
CA LYS A 336 -37.68 20.83 42.92
C LYS A 336 -37.92 22.29 42.49
N GLY A 337 -36.86 22.98 42.09
CA GLY A 337 -36.87 24.42 41.79
C GLY A 337 -36.66 25.34 43.00
N GLY A 338 -36.54 24.80 44.21
CA GLY A 338 -36.22 25.54 45.43
C GLY A 338 -34.76 26.00 45.51
N ARG A 339 -34.47 26.82 46.54
CA ARG A 339 -33.14 27.41 46.78
C ARG A 339 -32.63 27.10 48.18
N VAL A 340 -31.36 26.75 48.28
CA VAL A 340 -30.63 26.50 49.54
C VAL A 340 -29.46 27.48 49.63
N ASN A 341 -29.26 28.13 50.77
CA ASN A 341 -28.12 29.03 50.98
C ASN A 341 -27.02 28.31 51.78
N ALA A 342 -25.77 28.47 51.36
CA ALA A 342 -24.59 27.88 51.98
C ALA A 342 -23.42 28.89 51.98
N LYS A 343 -22.40 28.64 52.81
CA LYS A 343 -21.20 29.48 52.89
C LYS A 343 -20.01 28.67 52.38
N LEU A 344 -19.15 29.29 51.60
CA LEU A 344 -17.98 28.62 51.05
C LEU A 344 -16.77 29.55 51.16
N ASP A 345 -15.71 29.06 51.78
CA ASP A 345 -14.45 29.81 51.86
C ASP A 345 -13.86 29.97 50.45
N GLU A 346 -13.18 31.09 50.21
CA GLU A 346 -12.56 31.38 48.91
C GLU A 346 -11.51 30.31 48.59
N GLY A 347 -11.68 29.62 47.46
CA GLY A 347 -10.84 28.48 47.03
C GLY A 347 -11.26 27.10 47.56
N ALA A 348 -12.36 26.99 48.30
CA ALA A 348 -12.91 25.70 48.71
C ALA A 348 -13.71 25.04 47.57
N ASN A 349 -13.53 23.73 47.39
CA ASN A 349 -14.22 22.95 46.36
C ASN A 349 -15.55 22.40 46.88
N VAL A 350 -16.58 22.47 46.04
CA VAL A 350 -17.84 21.76 46.28
C VAL A 350 -17.64 20.28 45.94
N PRO A 351 -17.86 19.34 46.88
CA PRO A 351 -17.66 17.92 46.61
C PRO A 351 -18.67 17.39 45.58
N ALA A 352 -18.27 16.39 44.81
CA ALA A 352 -19.11 15.75 43.79
C ALA A 352 -20.47 15.28 44.34
N THR A 353 -20.50 14.83 45.60
CA THR A 353 -21.72 14.40 46.30
C THR A 353 -22.78 15.50 46.40
N VAL A 354 -22.37 16.77 46.53
CA VAL A 354 -23.29 17.92 46.55
C VAL A 354 -23.79 18.22 45.13
N ILE A 355 -22.90 18.13 44.14
CA ILE A 355 -23.25 18.34 42.72
C ILE A 355 -24.27 17.28 42.27
N ASP A 356 -24.08 16.02 42.68
CA ASP A 356 -24.98 14.92 42.37
C ASP A 356 -26.33 15.06 43.08
N ALA A 357 -26.35 15.53 44.34
CA ALA A 357 -27.59 15.84 45.05
C ALA A 357 -28.40 16.94 44.33
N LEU A 358 -27.72 17.97 43.81
CA LEU A 358 -28.35 19.05 43.05
C LEU A 358 -28.94 18.57 41.71
N LYS A 359 -28.21 17.70 40.99
CA LYS A 359 -28.69 17.01 39.77
C LYS A 359 -29.97 16.23 40.06
N ASN A 360 -29.92 15.40 41.10
CA ASN A 360 -31.02 14.50 41.43
C ASN A 360 -32.28 15.24 41.90
N LYS A 361 -32.13 16.34 42.64
CA LYS A 361 -33.27 17.09 43.19
C LYS A 361 -33.76 18.22 42.30
N GLY A 362 -32.94 18.72 41.38
CA GLY A 362 -33.27 19.90 40.57
C GLY A 362 -33.41 21.18 41.42
N VAL A 363 -32.56 21.31 42.44
CA VAL A 363 -32.50 22.44 43.40
C VAL A 363 -31.30 23.32 43.04
N THR A 364 -31.35 24.61 43.39
CA THR A 364 -30.21 25.53 43.24
C THR A 364 -29.62 25.85 44.62
N VAL A 365 -28.29 25.79 44.76
CA VAL A 365 -27.61 26.31 45.94
C VAL A 365 -27.01 27.69 45.64
N VAL A 366 -27.13 28.61 46.57
CA VAL A 366 -26.44 29.91 46.54
C VAL A 366 -25.32 29.88 47.58
N PHE A 367 -24.08 29.92 47.13
CA PHE A 367 -22.89 29.99 47.97
C PHE A 367 -22.45 31.45 48.17
N GLU A 368 -22.37 31.88 49.42
CA GLU A 368 -21.71 33.14 49.80
C GLU A 368 -20.19 32.86 49.87
N ILE A 369 -19.42 33.42 48.94
CA ILE A 369 -17.95 33.36 48.89
C ILE A 369 -17.42 34.80 48.96
N GLY A 370 -16.62 35.11 49.99
CA GLY A 370 -16.02 36.45 50.12
C GLY A 370 -17.03 37.60 50.15
N GLY A 371 -18.26 37.36 50.64
CA GLY A 371 -19.34 38.35 50.69
C GLY A 371 -20.10 38.56 49.37
N LYS A 372 -19.91 37.66 48.38
CA LYS A 372 -20.66 37.62 47.13
C LYS A 372 -21.38 36.29 46.96
N ASP A 373 -22.58 36.35 46.40
CA ASP A 373 -23.45 35.18 46.21
C ASP A 373 -23.27 34.55 44.82
N TYR A 374 -23.12 33.23 44.78
CA TYR A 374 -22.92 32.45 43.56
C TYR A 374 -23.89 31.28 43.48
N ALA A 375 -24.66 31.21 42.39
CA ALA A 375 -25.66 30.16 42.21
C ALA A 375 -25.08 28.95 41.46
N VAL A 376 -25.28 27.76 42.02
CA VAL A 376 -24.91 26.46 41.45
C VAL A 376 -26.16 25.61 41.26
N ASN A 377 -26.37 25.12 40.05
CA ASN A 377 -27.47 24.21 39.70
C ASN A 377 -26.92 22.80 39.37
N GLY A 378 -27.82 21.83 39.13
CA GLY A 378 -27.44 20.47 38.75
C GLY A 378 -26.66 20.34 37.43
N ALA A 379 -26.53 21.37 36.59
CA ALA A 379 -25.69 21.29 35.40
C ALA A 379 -24.19 21.51 35.72
N GLY A 380 -23.85 21.91 36.95
CA GLY A 380 -22.50 22.33 37.31
C GLY A 380 -22.13 23.72 36.77
N GLU A 381 -23.10 24.45 36.20
CA GLU A 381 -22.88 25.79 35.65
C GLU A 381 -22.97 26.86 36.75
N LEU A 382 -21.84 27.51 37.05
CA LEU A 382 -21.78 28.71 37.88
C LEU A 382 -22.22 29.93 37.06
N LYS A 383 -23.45 30.42 37.27
CA LYS A 383 -23.85 31.72 36.70
C LYS A 383 -23.19 32.86 37.48
N GLY A 384 -22.18 33.49 36.89
CA GLY A 384 -21.52 34.70 37.41
C GLY A 384 -20.11 34.50 37.99
N TYR A 385 -19.50 33.32 37.86
CA TYR A 385 -18.11 33.05 38.24
C TYR A 385 -17.30 32.81 36.95
N SER A 386 -16.46 33.76 36.52
CA SER A 386 -15.43 33.47 35.51
C SER A 386 -14.28 32.75 36.20
N ALA A 387 -13.89 31.57 35.72
CA ALA A 387 -12.82 30.72 36.24
C ALA A 387 -11.38 31.30 36.08
N ALA A 388 -11.25 32.61 36.15
CA ALA A 388 -9.97 33.34 36.07
C ALA A 388 -9.74 34.12 37.37
N ALA A 389 -9.51 33.41 38.48
CA ALA A 389 -8.79 33.90 39.65
C ALA A 389 -8.45 32.72 40.59
N VAL A 390 -7.26 32.17 40.35
CA VAL A 390 -6.41 31.28 41.19
C VAL A 390 -6.87 29.85 41.41
#